data_AF-R5M4T8-F1
#
_entry.id   AF-R5M4T8-F1
#
_cell.length_a   1.000
_cell.length_b   1.000
_cell.length_c   1.000
_cell.angle_alpha   90.00
_cell.angle_beta   90.00
_cell.angle_gamma   90.00
#
_symmetry.space_group_name_H-M   'P 1'
#
loop_
_entity.id
_entity.type
_entity.pdbx_description
1 polymer ?
#
loop_
_entity_poly.entity_id
_entity_poly.type
_entity_poly.pdbx_seq_one_letter_code
_entity_poly.pdbx_strand_id
1 'polypeptide(L)'
;MKRKTIVIESKEDYTKFIKRIILYKSILYINTEFQVKGCQVNDKIQQIIKGLNIKNRCKRITYVYDTACNIIDSNTKGLNICGFKNNKCYIQQKQNNGKCNGCCRLCKYQNSNGCPTKNLACKLFNCSEVKKRYKTVEYKDLAILKLLSLKNRLIVKSDYFATRADVLKDLYAFTLTYSILRVISRNIRNFISTTKNSNQDSINT
;
A
#
# COMPACT_ATOMS: atom_id res chain seq x y z
N MET A 1 -22.10 -19.40 21.59
CA MET A 1 -22.46 -17.97 21.46
C MET A 1 -23.21 -17.75 20.16
N LYS A 2 -24.37 -17.09 20.18
CA LYS A 2 -25.10 -16.73 18.95
C LYS A 2 -24.30 -15.72 18.14
N ARG A 3 -24.20 -15.93 16.82
CA ARG A 3 -23.60 -14.94 15.91
C ARG A 3 -24.53 -13.73 15.80
N LYS A 4 -23.98 -12.53 15.97
CA LYS A 4 -24.71 -11.27 15.77
C LYS A 4 -24.50 -10.78 14.36
N THR A 5 -25.55 -10.37 13.66
CA THR A 5 -25.42 -9.78 12.32
C THR A 5 -25.60 -8.27 12.41
N ILE A 6 -24.72 -7.51 11.75
CA ILE A 6 -24.86 -6.07 11.56
C ILE A 6 -25.02 -5.82 10.07
N VAL A 7 -26.16 -5.28 9.68
CA VAL A 7 -26.49 -4.99 8.28
C VAL A 7 -26.38 -3.48 8.03
N ILE A 8 -25.82 -3.12 6.89
CA ILE A 8 -25.74 -1.73 6.41
C ILE A 8 -26.72 -1.60 5.25
N GLU A 9 -27.76 -0.80 5.39
CA GLU A 9 -28.85 -0.68 4.41
C GLU A 9 -28.96 0.74 3.84
N SER A 10 -28.62 1.77 4.64
CA SER A 10 -28.67 3.17 4.24
C SER A 10 -27.30 3.87 4.25
N LYS A 11 -27.23 5.05 3.63
CA LYS A 11 -26.05 5.95 3.68
C LYS A 11 -25.75 6.44 5.10
N GLU A 12 -26.79 6.63 5.91
CA GLU A 12 -26.67 7.02 7.31
C GLU A 12 -26.06 5.88 8.15
N ASP A 13 -26.49 4.64 7.91
CA ASP A 13 -25.90 3.45 8.53
C ASP A 13 -24.43 3.33 8.17
N TYR A 14 -24.08 3.54 6.90
CA TYR A 14 -22.68 3.52 6.47
C TYR A 14 -21.85 4.58 7.20
N THR A 15 -22.39 5.79 7.37
CA THR A 15 -21.69 6.86 8.09
C THR A 15 -21.46 6.50 9.56
N LYS A 16 -22.48 5.96 10.24
CA LYS A 16 -22.37 5.45 11.61
C LYS A 16 -21.38 4.29 11.70
N PHE A 17 -21.42 3.39 10.72
CA PHE A 17 -20.57 2.21 10.63
C PHE A 17 -19.09 2.58 10.49
N ILE A 18 -18.76 3.52 9.60
CA ILE A 18 -17.38 4.00 9.43
C ILE A 18 -16.83 4.65 10.69
N LYS A 19 -17.64 5.42 11.42
CA LYS A 19 -17.23 6.03 12.70
C LYS A 19 -16.88 4.95 13.74
N ARG A 20 -17.56 3.81 13.72
CA ARG A 20 -17.38 2.68 14.66
C ARG A 20 -16.40 1.61 14.18
N ILE A 21 -15.76 1.79 13.03
CA ILE A 21 -14.91 0.76 12.41
C ILE A 21 -13.74 0.31 13.29
N ILE A 22 -13.23 1.20 14.14
CA ILE A 22 -12.15 0.88 15.10
C ILE A 22 -12.66 -0.14 16.13
N LEU A 23 -13.85 0.11 16.67
CA LEU A 23 -14.51 -0.76 17.64
C LEU A 23 -14.85 -2.13 17.05
N TYR A 24 -15.31 -2.17 15.79
CA TYR A 24 -15.67 -3.42 15.09
C TYR A 24 -14.50 -4.36 14.82
N LYS A 25 -13.26 -3.88 15.01
CA LYS A 25 -12.06 -4.72 14.93
C LYS A 25 -11.68 -5.39 16.25
N SER A 26 -12.30 -4.97 17.36
CA SER A 26 -12.00 -5.48 18.71
C SER A 26 -12.52 -6.90 18.91
N ILE A 27 -12.04 -7.55 19.98
CA ILE A 27 -12.45 -8.90 20.36
C ILE A 27 -13.96 -9.00 20.65
N LEU A 28 -14.60 -7.90 21.04
CA LEU A 28 -16.04 -7.82 21.30
C LEU A 28 -16.89 -8.16 20.07
N TYR A 29 -16.34 -8.02 18.86
CA TYR A 29 -17.04 -8.25 17.59
C TYR A 29 -16.53 -9.51 16.85
N ILE A 30 -15.87 -10.42 17.57
CA ILE A 30 -15.36 -11.67 16.98
C ILE A 30 -16.48 -12.56 16.45
N ASN A 31 -17.63 -12.59 17.15
CA ASN A 31 -18.83 -13.35 16.79
C ASN A 31 -19.86 -12.52 16.02
N THR A 32 -19.41 -11.41 15.39
CA THR A 32 -20.27 -10.54 14.59
C THR A 32 -20.03 -10.76 13.11
N GLU A 33 -21.07 -10.92 12.31
CA GLU A 33 -21.03 -10.90 10.85
C GLU A 33 -21.51 -9.55 10.32
N PHE A 34 -20.76 -8.97 9.40
CA PHE A 34 -21.13 -7.71 8.75
C PHE A 34 -21.67 -7.99 7.35
N GLN A 35 -22.78 -7.36 6.99
CA GLN A 35 -23.43 -7.50 5.68
C GLN A 35 -23.85 -6.14 5.14
N VAL A 36 -23.98 -6.02 3.82
CA VAL A 36 -24.56 -4.85 3.15
C VAL A 36 -25.72 -5.32 2.28
N LYS A 37 -26.82 -4.57 2.30
CA LYS A 37 -28.01 -4.83 1.48
C LYS A 37 -28.43 -3.56 0.73
N GLY A 38 -29.20 -3.73 -0.33
CA GLY A 38 -29.84 -2.63 -1.09
C GLY A 38 -28.92 -1.92 -2.09
N CYS A 39 -29.39 -0.77 -2.60
CA CYS A 39 -28.80 -0.03 -3.72
C CYS A 39 -27.47 0.69 -3.39
N GLN A 40 -26.95 0.59 -2.17
CA GLN A 40 -25.71 1.24 -1.70
C GLN A 40 -24.46 0.38 -1.89
N VAL A 41 -24.60 -0.81 -2.48
CA VAL A 41 -23.48 -1.73 -2.70
C VAL A 41 -22.51 -1.11 -3.71
N ASN A 42 -21.42 -0.55 -3.21
CA ASN A 42 -20.25 -0.22 -4.02
C ASN A 42 -19.03 -1.02 -3.55
N ASP A 43 -18.05 -1.17 -4.44
CA ASP A 43 -16.86 -1.98 -4.21
C ASP A 43 -16.12 -1.59 -2.92
N LYS A 44 -16.10 -0.28 -2.57
CA LYS A 44 -15.42 0.21 -1.36
C LYS A 44 -16.05 -0.36 -0.09
N ILE A 45 -17.38 -0.38 -0.03
CA ILE A 45 -18.13 -0.91 1.13
C ILE A 45 -17.96 -2.42 1.22
N GLN A 46 -18.10 -3.13 0.09
CA GLN A 46 -17.91 -4.58 0.04
C GLN A 46 -16.50 -4.98 0.51
N GLN A 47 -15.47 -4.26 0.05
CA GLN A 47 -14.09 -4.52 0.45
C GLN A 47 -13.90 -4.37 1.96
N ILE A 48 -14.48 -3.33 2.56
CA ILE A 48 -14.40 -3.09 4.01
C ILE A 48 -15.12 -4.20 4.79
N ILE A 49 -16.33 -4.59 4.37
CA ILE A 49 -17.11 -5.65 5.02
C ILE A 49 -16.38 -6.98 4.96
N LYS A 50 -15.89 -7.35 3.77
CA LYS A 50 -15.07 -8.56 3.59
C LYS A 50 -13.87 -8.54 4.53
N GLY A 51 -13.20 -7.39 4.68
CA GLY A 51 -12.10 -7.23 5.62
C GLY A 51 -12.49 -7.41 7.10
N LEU A 52 -13.63 -6.85 7.55
CA LEU A 52 -14.11 -7.03 8.93
C LEU A 52 -14.56 -8.47 9.24
N ASN A 53 -15.07 -9.18 8.24
CA ASN A 53 -15.44 -10.58 8.37
C ASN A 53 -14.22 -11.51 8.47
N ILE A 54 -13.03 -11.08 8.05
CA ILE A 54 -11.77 -11.81 8.32
C ILE A 54 -11.39 -11.64 9.80
N LYS A 55 -11.66 -12.63 10.65
CA LYS A 55 -11.43 -12.53 12.10
C LYS A 55 -9.97 -12.58 12.52
N ASN A 56 -9.14 -13.36 11.83
CA ASN A 56 -7.70 -13.39 12.10
C ASN A 56 -7.04 -12.06 11.72
N ARG A 57 -6.36 -11.42 12.68
CA ARG A 57 -5.71 -10.11 12.52
C ARG A 57 -4.70 -10.08 11.37
N CYS A 58 -3.81 -11.06 11.27
CA CYS A 58 -2.77 -11.10 10.24
C CYS A 58 -3.37 -11.31 8.85
N LYS A 59 -4.34 -12.23 8.69
CA LYS A 59 -5.08 -12.43 7.43
C LYS A 59 -5.82 -11.15 7.02
N ARG A 60 -6.43 -10.44 7.96
CA ARG A 60 -7.11 -9.15 7.70
C ARG A 60 -6.13 -8.08 7.22
N ILE A 61 -4.99 -7.94 7.89
CA ILE A 61 -3.93 -7.00 7.49
C ILE A 61 -3.43 -7.32 6.08
N THR A 62 -3.19 -8.60 5.79
CA THR A 62 -2.78 -9.08 4.46
C THR A 62 -3.78 -8.68 3.40
N TYR A 63 -5.05 -9.00 3.63
CA TYR A 63 -6.15 -8.67 2.72
C TYR A 63 -6.23 -7.17 2.46
N VAL A 64 -6.16 -6.34 3.50
CA VAL A 64 -6.19 -4.87 3.37
C VAL A 64 -5.01 -4.36 2.54
N TYR A 65 -3.81 -4.86 2.81
CA TYR A 65 -2.60 -4.47 2.11
C TYR A 65 -2.65 -4.83 0.62
N ASP A 66 -3.02 -6.08 0.32
CA ASP A 66 -3.10 -6.57 -1.05
C ASP A 66 -4.21 -5.88 -1.84
N THR A 67 -5.37 -5.67 -1.21
CA THR A 67 -6.50 -4.97 -1.83
C THR A 67 -6.12 -3.53 -2.15
N ALA A 68 -5.45 -2.83 -1.23
CA ALA A 68 -4.97 -1.46 -1.46
C ALA A 68 -4.01 -1.37 -2.66
N CYS A 69 -3.06 -2.32 -2.76
CA CYS A 69 -2.15 -2.37 -3.92
C CYS A 69 -2.92 -2.66 -5.23
N ASN A 70 -3.86 -3.60 -5.20
CA ASN A 70 -4.64 -3.98 -6.39
C ASN A 70 -5.52 -2.82 -6.89
N ILE A 71 -6.06 -1.97 -5.99
CA ILE A 71 -6.81 -0.77 -6.38
C ILE A 71 -5.92 0.18 -7.17
N ILE A 72 -4.69 0.43 -6.70
CA ILE A 72 -3.74 1.31 -7.40
C ILE A 72 -3.37 0.71 -8.76
N ASP A 73 -3.02 -0.57 -8.78
CA ASP A 73 -2.60 -1.25 -10.01
C ASP A 73 -3.73 -1.30 -11.05
N SER A 74 -4.98 -1.49 -10.60
CA SER A 74 -6.14 -1.49 -11.50
C SER A 74 -6.40 -0.09 -12.08
N ASN A 75 -6.16 0.97 -11.31
CA ASN A 75 -6.33 2.35 -11.78
C ASN A 75 -5.26 2.78 -12.80
N THR A 76 -4.12 2.09 -12.85
CA THR A 76 -3.03 2.39 -13.78
C THR A 76 -2.83 1.30 -14.84
N LYS A 77 -3.66 0.24 -14.80
CA LYS A 77 -3.58 -0.89 -15.72
C LYS A 77 -3.77 -0.42 -17.16
N GLY A 78 -2.84 -0.80 -18.03
CA GLY A 78 -2.86 -0.43 -19.45
C GLY A 78 -2.48 1.03 -19.71
N LEU A 79 -2.21 1.83 -18.68
CA LEU A 79 -1.80 3.22 -18.81
C LEU A 79 -0.28 3.32 -18.69
N ASN A 80 0.37 3.89 -19.70
CA ASN A 80 1.79 4.26 -19.61
C ASN A 80 1.97 5.58 -18.83
N ILE A 81 1.53 5.61 -17.57
CA ILE A 81 1.47 6.86 -16.77
C ILE A 81 2.84 7.54 -16.58
N CYS A 82 3.91 6.75 -16.54
CA CYS A 82 5.28 7.23 -16.42
C CYS A 82 5.91 7.58 -17.78
N GLY A 83 5.20 7.33 -18.89
CA GLY A 83 5.67 7.61 -20.25
C GLY A 83 6.94 6.86 -20.60
N PHE A 84 7.06 5.58 -20.22
CA PHE A 84 8.21 4.76 -20.56
C PHE A 84 8.37 4.62 -22.07
N LYS A 85 9.59 4.89 -22.54
CA LYS A 85 10.08 4.63 -23.90
C LYS A 85 11.53 4.18 -23.78
N ASN A 86 11.92 3.10 -24.48
CA ASN A 86 13.26 2.51 -24.40
C ASN A 86 13.75 2.33 -22.95
N ASN A 87 12.90 1.74 -22.10
CA ASN A 87 13.19 1.49 -20.67
C ASN A 87 13.45 2.74 -19.80
N LYS A 88 13.20 3.94 -20.31
CA LYS A 88 13.33 5.21 -19.57
C LYS A 88 11.98 5.89 -19.43
N CYS A 89 11.59 6.30 -18.22
CA CYS A 89 10.42 7.14 -18.01
C CYS A 89 10.65 8.57 -18.54
N TYR A 90 9.60 9.38 -18.65
CA TYR A 90 9.67 10.73 -19.22
C TYR A 90 10.77 11.61 -18.60
N ILE A 91 10.95 11.53 -17.28
CA ILE A 91 12.02 12.29 -16.58
C ILE A 91 13.41 11.73 -16.91
N GLN A 92 13.57 10.41 -16.96
CA GLN A 92 14.85 9.78 -17.31
C GLN A 92 15.26 10.06 -18.76
N GLN A 93 14.29 10.15 -19.69
CA GLN A 93 14.53 10.58 -21.06
C GLN A 93 15.09 12.00 -21.12
N LYS A 94 14.52 12.93 -20.33
CA LYS A 94 14.99 14.32 -20.26
C LYS A 94 16.34 14.50 -19.58
N GLN A 95 16.61 13.74 -18.51
CA GLN A 95 17.82 13.90 -17.69
C GLN A 95 19.05 13.23 -18.30
N ASN A 96 18.89 12.42 -19.34
CA ASN A 96 19.94 11.62 -19.97
C ASN A 96 20.87 10.90 -18.99
N ASN A 97 20.35 10.47 -17.83
CA ASN A 97 21.11 9.67 -16.88
C ASN A 97 21.08 8.20 -17.28
N GLY A 98 22.04 7.41 -16.80
CA GLY A 98 22.10 5.96 -17.00
C GLY A 98 20.96 5.18 -16.33
N LYS A 99 19.99 5.86 -15.69
CA LYS A 99 18.89 5.19 -15.00
C LYS A 99 17.85 4.69 -16.01
N CYS A 100 17.57 3.40 -15.95
CA CYS A 100 16.55 2.72 -16.74
C CYS A 100 15.70 1.82 -15.84
N ASN A 101 14.68 1.15 -16.39
CA ASN A 101 13.94 0.04 -15.78
C ASN A 101 13.27 0.32 -14.42
N GLY A 102 12.86 1.55 -14.13
CA GLY A 102 12.27 1.82 -12.82
C GLY A 102 12.02 3.28 -12.49
N CYS A 103 11.75 3.53 -11.21
CA CYS A 103 11.59 4.87 -10.66
C CYS A 103 12.93 5.62 -10.68
N CYS A 104 12.91 6.96 -10.72
CA CYS A 104 14.12 7.77 -10.61
C CYS A 104 14.89 7.58 -9.29
N ARG A 105 14.27 6.94 -8.29
CA ARG A 105 14.89 6.55 -7.01
C ARG A 105 15.48 5.15 -7.12
N LEU A 106 16.75 5.00 -6.75
CA LEU A 106 17.43 3.70 -6.73
C LEU A 106 16.71 2.74 -5.77
N CYS A 107 16.44 1.53 -6.25
CA CYS A 107 15.83 0.47 -5.46
C CYS A 107 16.60 -0.83 -5.70
N LYS A 108 17.11 -1.45 -4.64
CA LYS A 108 17.86 -2.72 -4.74
C LYS A 108 17.05 -3.91 -5.29
N TYR A 109 15.73 -3.80 -5.32
CA TYR A 109 14.84 -4.84 -5.84
C TYR A 109 14.47 -4.64 -7.30
N GLN A 110 14.90 -3.53 -7.92
CA GLN A 110 14.67 -3.27 -9.32
C GLN A 110 15.47 -4.26 -10.18
N ASN A 111 14.85 -4.78 -11.23
CA ASN A 111 15.49 -5.64 -12.23
C ASN A 111 15.26 -5.10 -13.65
N SER A 112 15.71 -5.85 -14.67
CA SER A 112 15.56 -5.49 -16.09
C SER A 112 14.11 -5.29 -16.53
N ASN A 113 13.16 -5.93 -15.84
CA ASN A 113 11.73 -5.89 -16.16
C ASN A 113 10.96 -4.87 -15.32
N GLY A 114 11.65 -4.07 -14.50
CA GLY A 114 11.03 -3.08 -13.62
C GLY A 114 11.17 -3.40 -12.13
N CYS A 115 10.21 -2.91 -11.34
CA CYS A 115 10.13 -3.19 -9.92
C CYS A 115 9.15 -4.35 -9.65
N PRO A 116 9.62 -5.53 -9.23
CA PRO A 116 8.76 -6.67 -8.94
C PRO A 116 8.03 -6.54 -7.59
N THR A 117 8.39 -5.57 -6.75
CA THR A 117 7.89 -5.51 -5.38
C THR A 117 6.45 -4.98 -5.32
N LYS A 118 5.57 -5.75 -4.66
CA LYS A 118 4.22 -5.29 -4.29
C LYS A 118 4.30 -4.43 -3.02
N ASN A 119 4.91 -3.25 -3.13
CA ASN A 119 5.07 -2.31 -2.02
C ASN A 119 4.06 -1.16 -2.10
N LEU A 120 3.17 -1.04 -1.11
CA LEU A 120 2.11 -0.03 -1.09
C LEU A 120 2.64 1.41 -1.02
N ALA A 121 3.66 1.68 -0.21
CA ALA A 121 4.25 3.02 -0.10
C ALA A 121 4.85 3.45 -1.44
N CYS A 122 5.61 2.56 -2.09
CA CYS A 122 6.16 2.78 -3.41
C CYS A 122 5.08 2.98 -4.48
N LYS A 123 3.97 2.22 -4.43
CA LYS A 123 2.85 2.36 -5.40
C LYS A 123 2.09 3.68 -5.23
N LEU A 124 1.97 4.19 -4.01
CA LEU A 124 1.37 5.50 -3.74
C LEU A 124 2.29 6.67 -4.14
N PHE A 125 3.58 6.40 -4.33
CA PHE A 125 4.52 7.41 -4.77
C PHE A 125 4.36 7.70 -6.26
N ASN A 126 3.93 8.92 -6.57
CA ASN A 126 3.87 9.45 -7.92
C ASN A 126 4.77 10.68 -8.02
N CYS A 127 5.64 10.75 -9.04
CA CYS A 127 6.49 11.91 -9.26
C CYS A 127 5.67 13.11 -9.75
N SER A 128 6.27 14.31 -9.70
CA SER A 128 5.61 15.56 -10.11
C SER A 128 5.09 15.50 -11.55
N GLU A 129 5.82 14.85 -12.45
CA GLU A 129 5.42 14.69 -13.86
C GLU A 129 4.13 13.87 -14.00
N VAL A 130 4.04 12.73 -13.32
CA VAL A 130 2.83 11.89 -13.36
C VAL A 130 1.64 12.65 -12.79
N LYS A 131 1.83 13.37 -11.68
CA LYS A 131 0.76 14.15 -11.02
C LYS A 131 0.23 15.30 -11.89
N LYS A 132 1.05 15.87 -12.78
CA LYS A 132 0.62 16.91 -13.73
C LYS A 132 -0.25 16.35 -14.86
N ARG A 133 -0.01 15.10 -15.26
CA ARG A 133 -0.62 14.49 -16.46
C ARG A 133 -1.80 13.57 -16.14
N TYR A 134 -1.86 13.03 -14.93
CA TYR A 134 -2.85 12.03 -14.55
C TYR A 134 -3.39 12.28 -13.15
N LYS A 135 -4.68 11.97 -12.96
CA LYS A 135 -5.29 11.89 -11.63
C LYS A 135 -4.82 10.62 -10.94
N THR A 136 -3.85 10.76 -10.05
CA THR A 136 -3.25 9.63 -9.31
C THR A 136 -4.10 9.24 -8.11
N VAL A 137 -4.13 7.94 -7.80
CA VAL A 137 -4.72 7.44 -6.55
C VAL A 137 -3.94 7.96 -5.35
N GLU A 138 -4.61 8.64 -4.44
CA GLU A 138 -4.05 9.11 -3.20
C GLU A 138 -4.40 8.19 -2.04
N TYR A 139 -3.66 8.32 -0.94
CA TYR A 139 -3.92 7.58 0.30
C TYR A 139 -5.37 7.74 0.80
N LYS A 140 -5.96 8.92 0.60
CA LYS A 140 -7.35 9.22 1.04
C LYS A 140 -8.41 8.45 0.24
N ASP A 141 -8.08 8.03 -0.98
CA ASP A 141 -8.99 7.28 -1.85
C ASP A 141 -9.11 5.80 -1.44
N LEU A 142 -8.12 5.30 -0.68
CA LEU A 142 -8.05 3.92 -0.21
C LEU A 142 -8.80 3.72 1.11
N ALA A 143 -10.14 3.73 1.04
CA ALA A 143 -11.00 3.54 2.21
C ALA A 143 -10.70 2.26 3.01
N ILE A 144 -10.22 1.20 2.34
CA ILE A 144 -9.84 -0.07 2.95
C ILE A 144 -8.76 0.08 4.04
N LEU A 145 -7.92 1.10 3.97
CA LEU A 145 -6.88 1.37 4.96
C LEU A 145 -7.42 1.78 6.33
N LYS A 146 -8.71 2.14 6.45
CA LYS A 146 -9.39 2.38 7.75
C LYS A 146 -9.43 1.11 8.61
N LEU A 147 -9.30 -0.07 8.00
CA LEU A 147 -9.20 -1.33 8.73
C LEU A 147 -7.85 -1.53 9.42
N LEU A 148 -6.80 -0.83 9.01
CA LEU A 148 -5.52 -0.87 9.70
C LEU A 148 -5.58 -0.14 11.05
N SER A 149 -4.70 -0.51 11.98
CA SER A 149 -4.45 0.28 13.18
C SER A 149 -3.73 1.58 12.81
N LEU A 150 -3.74 2.59 13.70
CA LEU A 150 -3.01 3.84 13.47
C LEU A 150 -1.52 3.58 13.20
N LYS A 151 -0.90 2.68 13.98
CA LYS A 151 0.46 2.14 13.77
C LYS A 151 0.68 1.67 12.33
N ASN A 152 -0.18 0.74 11.87
CA ASN A 152 -0.06 0.16 10.54
C ASN A 152 -0.28 1.19 9.44
N ARG A 153 -1.16 2.18 9.66
CA ARG A 153 -1.38 3.29 8.73
C ARG A 153 -0.15 4.19 8.58
N LEU A 154 0.66 4.36 9.63
CA LEU A 154 1.93 5.08 9.56
C LEU A 154 2.96 4.28 8.75
N ILE A 155 3.14 2.99 9.06
CA ILE A 155 4.10 2.12 8.37
C ILE A 155 3.83 2.08 6.86
N VAL A 156 2.58 1.86 6.43
CA VAL A 156 2.27 1.78 4.98
C VAL A 156 2.49 3.08 4.21
N LYS A 157 2.65 4.23 4.89
CA LYS A 157 2.96 5.52 4.26
C LYS A 157 4.47 5.75 4.09
N SER A 158 5.29 5.08 4.89
CA SER A 158 6.73 5.35 5.00
C SER A 158 7.62 4.17 4.63
N ASP A 159 7.09 2.96 4.51
CA ASP A 159 7.88 1.75 4.30
C ASP A 159 8.22 1.49 2.83
N TYR A 160 9.03 2.39 2.26
CA TYR A 160 9.54 2.30 0.89
C TYR A 160 10.64 1.24 0.73
N PHE A 161 10.86 0.79 -0.51
CA PHE A 161 12.00 -0.08 -0.87
C PHE A 161 12.10 -1.34 0.00
N ALA A 162 10.96 -1.99 0.22
CA ALA A 162 10.81 -3.21 1.00
C ALA A 162 9.96 -4.22 0.23
N THR A 163 10.22 -5.52 0.40
CA THR A 163 9.37 -6.55 -0.22
C THR A 163 8.02 -6.62 0.49
N ARG A 164 7.00 -7.15 -0.18
CA ARG A 164 5.68 -7.41 0.43
C ARG A 164 5.81 -8.20 1.74
N ALA A 165 6.66 -9.24 1.75
CA ALA A 165 6.86 -10.09 2.92
C ALA A 165 7.44 -9.29 4.09
N ASP A 166 8.42 -8.43 3.83
CA ASP A 166 9.03 -7.62 4.88
C ASP A 166 8.03 -6.62 5.47
N VAL A 167 7.29 -5.91 4.62
CA VAL A 167 6.28 -4.94 5.07
C VAL A 167 5.20 -5.64 5.91
N LEU A 168 4.70 -6.80 5.46
CA LEU A 168 3.71 -7.56 6.22
C LEU A 168 4.25 -7.98 7.59
N LYS A 169 5.52 -8.38 7.69
CA LYS A 169 6.16 -8.71 8.96
C LYS A 169 6.17 -7.51 9.92
N ASP A 170 6.36 -6.29 9.42
CA ASP A 170 6.31 -5.06 10.23
C ASP A 170 4.87 -4.66 10.59
N LEU A 171 3.91 -4.90 9.71
CA LEU A 171 2.48 -4.68 10.00
C LEU A 171 1.92 -5.68 11.02
N TYR A 172 2.44 -6.91 11.05
CA TYR A 172 2.04 -7.93 12.02
C TYR A 172 2.60 -7.66 13.41
N ALA A 173 3.75 -7.01 13.53
CA ALA A 173 4.31 -6.65 14.83
C ALA A 173 3.30 -5.87 15.69
N PHE A 174 3.21 -6.22 16.96
CA PHE A 174 2.30 -5.56 17.90
C PHE A 174 2.80 -4.17 18.28
N THR A 175 4.11 -4.03 18.51
CA THR A 175 4.73 -2.79 19.00
C THR A 175 5.13 -1.85 17.86
N LEU A 176 4.80 -0.56 18.03
CA LEU A 176 5.17 0.50 17.08
C LEU A 176 6.69 0.69 17.03
N THR A 177 7.33 0.73 18.19
CA THR A 177 8.78 0.91 18.34
C THR A 177 9.57 -0.13 17.55
N TYR A 178 9.27 -1.42 17.74
CA TYR A 178 9.91 -2.51 16.99
C TYR A 178 9.71 -2.37 15.48
N SER A 179 8.50 -2.01 15.06
CA SER A 179 8.19 -1.81 13.64
C SER A 179 9.00 -0.65 13.06
N ILE A 180 9.06 0.49 13.76
CA ILE A 180 9.82 1.67 13.35
C ILE A 180 11.31 1.35 13.28
N LEU A 181 11.88 0.72 14.32
CA LEU A 181 13.29 0.35 14.35
C LEU A 181 13.67 -0.53 13.16
N ARG A 182 12.81 -1.50 12.80
CA ARG A 182 13.03 -2.36 11.62
C ARG A 182 12.95 -1.59 10.31
N VAL A 183 11.99 -0.69 10.15
CA VAL A 183 11.87 0.17 8.96
C VAL A 183 13.10 1.08 8.83
N ILE A 184 13.53 1.72 9.92
CA ILE A 184 14.73 2.57 9.95
C ILE A 184 15.99 1.76 9.62
N SER A 185 16.21 0.64 10.30
CA SER A 185 17.36 -0.24 10.06
C SER A 185 17.44 -0.69 8.59
N ARG A 186 16.30 -1.06 7.99
CA ARG A 186 16.21 -1.43 6.58
C ARG A 186 16.53 -0.24 5.67
N ASN A 187 16.02 0.95 5.96
CA ASN A 187 16.29 2.14 5.18
C ASN A 187 17.78 2.54 5.22
N ILE A 188 18.42 2.47 6.40
CA ILE A 188 19.86 2.70 6.55
C ILE A 188 20.65 1.70 5.72
N ARG A 189 20.32 0.40 5.79
CA ARG A 189 20.98 -0.64 5.01
C ARG A 189 20.80 -0.43 3.50
N ASN A 190 19.60 -0.04 3.07
CA ASN A 190 19.32 0.28 1.68
C ASN A 190 20.16 1.47 1.21
N PHE A 191 20.27 2.53 2.01
CA PHE A 191 21.07 3.71 1.71
C PHE A 191 22.56 3.36 1.55
N ILE A 192 23.14 2.61 2.51
CA ILE A 192 24.54 2.16 2.45
C ILE A 192 24.79 1.31 1.20
N SER A 193 23.88 0.39 0.87
CA SER A 193 24.00 -0.45 -0.31
C SER A 193 23.96 0.37 -1.60
N THR A 194 23.12 1.39 -1.69
CA THR A 194 23.08 2.27 -2.87
C THR A 194 24.36 3.09 -3.03
N THR A 195 24.95 3.59 -1.92
CA THR A 195 26.21 4.35 -1.96
C THR A 195 27.40 3.49 -2.39
N LYS A 196 27.46 2.22 -1.94
CA LYS A 196 28.52 1.30 -2.38
C LYS A 196 28.44 1.02 -3.88
N ASN A 197 27.23 0.77 -4.39
CA ASN A 197 27.05 0.50 -5.82
C ASN A 197 27.38 1.72 -6.69
N SER A 198 26.98 2.93 -6.29
CA SER A 198 27.34 4.15 -7.03
C SER A 198 28.84 4.41 -7.09
N ASN A 199 29.58 4.08 -6.02
CA ASN A 199 31.04 4.23 -6.00
C ASN A 199 31.74 3.19 -6.87
N GLN A 200 31.17 1.99 -7.01
CA GLN A 200 31.72 0.94 -7.86
C GLN A 200 31.50 1.23 -9.36
N ASP A 201 30.35 1.82 -9.71
CA ASP A 201 30.05 2.25 -11.08
C ASP A 201 30.95 3.42 -11.52
N SER A 202 31.38 4.31 -10.61
CA SER A 202 32.31 5.42 -10.91
C SER A 202 33.78 5.02 -11.02
N ILE A 203 34.17 3.83 -10.55
CA ILE A 203 35.55 3.31 -10.67
C ILE A 203 35.73 2.51 -11.97
N ASN A 204 34.63 2.03 -12.56
CA ASN A 204 34.61 1.21 -13.77
C ASN A 204 34.24 2.01 -15.05
N THR A 205 34.22 3.34 -14.98
CA THR A 205 34.08 4.28 -16.10
C THR A 205 35.31 5.17 -16.19
#